data_AF-A0A352DC11-F1
#
_entry.id   AF-A0A352DC11-F1
#
_cell.length_a   1.000
_cell.length_b   1.000
_cell.length_c   1.000
_cell.angle_alpha   90.00
_cell.angle_beta   90.00
_cell.angle_gamma   90.00
#
_symmetry.space_group_name_H-M   'P 1'
#
loop_
_entity.id
_entity.type
_entity.pdbx_description
1 polymer ?
#
loop_
_entity_poly.entity_id
_entity_poly.type
_entity_poly.pdbx_seq_one_letter_code
_entity_poly.pdbx_strand_id
1 'polypeptide(L)'
;MKKIRLSKGEVAAENGLLRGEYISAGAAEIHRIARAISTRRKDAVLNIRVNSEDLSHLKQKAKKLGVPYQTFISEILHHYAG
;
A
#
# COMPACT_ATOMS: atom_id res chain seq x y z
N MET A 1 26.63 20.20 13.24
CA MET A 1 25.44 19.33 13.05
C MET A 1 24.74 19.75 11.76
N LYS A 2 24.46 18.81 10.83
CA LYS A 2 23.75 19.15 9.58
C LYS A 2 22.30 19.53 9.90
N LYS A 3 21.83 20.68 9.40
CA LYS A 3 20.42 21.08 9.49
C LYS A 3 19.58 20.12 8.65
N ILE A 4 18.79 19.28 9.30
CA ILE A 4 17.80 18.43 8.63
C ILE A 4 16.70 19.37 8.11
N ARG A 5 16.42 19.31 6.80
CA ARG A 5 15.30 20.03 6.19
C ARG A 5 14.14 19.06 6.07
N LEU A 6 13.08 19.30 6.84
CA LEU A 6 11.83 18.55 6.76
C LEU A 6 11.11 18.87 5.46
N SER A 7 10.50 17.86 4.85
CA SER A 7 9.59 18.01 3.72
C SER A 7 8.29 18.70 4.16
N LYS A 8 7.53 19.23 3.19
CA LYS A 8 6.25 19.91 3.48
C LYS A 8 5.26 19.04 4.27
N GLY A 9 5.27 17.72 4.04
CA GLY A 9 4.41 16.78 4.76
C GLY A 9 4.85 16.56 6.20
N GLU A 10 6.16 16.44 6.44
CA GLU A 10 6.72 16.24 7.79
C GLU A 10 6.51 17.49 8.66
N VAL A 11 6.68 18.69 8.10
CA VAL A 11 6.36 19.95 8.80
C VAL A 11 4.88 20.04 9.15
N ALA A 12 3.98 19.57 8.28
CA ALA A 12 2.55 19.58 8.57
C ALA A 12 2.19 18.62 9.72
N ALA A 13 2.76 17.41 9.71
CA ALA A 13 2.58 16.42 10.77
C ALA A 13 3.16 16.90 12.11
N GLU A 14 4.36 17.51 12.11
CA GLU A 14 4.97 18.08 13.31
C GLU A 14 4.09 19.19 13.89
N ASN A 15 3.62 20.11 13.07
CA ASN A 15 2.75 21.19 13.54
C ASN A 15 1.39 20.66 14.04
N GLY A 16 0.81 19.62 13.43
CA GLY A 16 -0.42 18.98 13.94
C GLY A 16 -0.21 18.28 15.27
N LEU A 17 0.97 17.70 15.50
CA LEU A 17 1.35 17.09 16.77
C LEU A 17 1.51 18.15 17.87
N LEU A 18 2.18 19.26 17.57
CA LEU A 18 2.32 20.39 18.47
C LEU A 18 0.98 21.05 18.81
N ARG A 19 0.02 21.04 17.88
CA ARG A 19 -1.35 21.53 18.09
C ARG A 19 -2.24 20.54 18.86
N GLY A 20 -1.76 19.34 19.18
CA GLY A 20 -2.53 18.33 19.91
C GLY A 20 -3.65 17.69 19.10
N GLU A 21 -3.61 17.76 17.76
CA GLU A 21 -4.63 17.20 16.87
C GLU A 21 -4.57 15.67 16.77
N TYR A 22 -3.43 15.07 17.12
CA TYR A 22 -3.22 13.63 17.09
C TYR A 22 -3.42 13.01 18.47
N ILE A 23 -4.33 12.05 18.55
CA ILE A 23 -4.48 11.16 19.70
C ILE A 23 -3.68 9.88 19.46
N SER A 24 -3.08 9.32 20.52
CA SER A 24 -2.50 7.99 20.43
C SER A 24 -3.61 6.97 20.16
N ALA A 25 -3.46 6.21 19.08
CA ALA A 25 -4.35 5.09 18.81
C ALA A 25 -4.23 4.06 19.96
N GLY A 26 -5.35 3.48 20.39
CA GLY A 26 -5.34 2.43 21.40
C GLY A 26 -4.55 1.20 20.94
N ALA A 27 -4.05 0.38 21.87
CA ALA A 27 -3.22 -0.78 21.55
C ALA A 27 -3.87 -1.72 20.52
N ALA A 28 -5.19 -1.95 20.63
CA ALA A 28 -5.94 -2.77 19.68
C ALA A 28 -5.92 -2.21 18.24
N GLU A 29 -6.03 -0.89 18.08
CA GLU A 29 -5.99 -0.23 16.79
C GLU A 29 -4.58 -0.27 16.18
N ILE A 30 -3.55 -0.05 17.01
CA ILE A 30 -2.16 -0.20 16.60
C ILE A 30 -1.91 -1.63 16.10
N HIS A 31 -2.36 -2.65 16.85
CA HIS A 31 -2.23 -4.05 16.43
C HIS A 31 -2.99 -4.36 15.14
N ARG A 32 -4.19 -3.77 14.95
CA ARG A 32 -4.97 -3.91 13.71
C ARG A 32 -4.23 -3.33 12.52
N ILE A 33 -3.71 -2.12 12.65
CA ILE A 33 -2.92 -1.45 11.60
C ILE A 33 -1.65 -2.25 11.31
N ALA A 34 -0.91 -2.67 12.34
CA ALA A 34 0.30 -3.47 12.18
C ALA A 34 0.04 -4.79 11.45
N ARG A 35 -1.08 -5.47 11.78
CA ARG A 35 -1.52 -6.69 11.09
C ARG A 35 -1.88 -6.42 9.64
N ALA A 36 -2.60 -5.34 9.34
CA ALA A 36 -2.95 -4.99 7.97
C ALA A 36 -1.70 -4.66 7.11
N ILE A 37 -0.69 -4.05 7.71
CA ILE A 37 0.60 -3.79 7.05
C ILE A 37 1.35 -5.11 6.81
N SER A 38 1.37 -6.01 7.79
CA SER A 38 2.08 -7.28 7.65
C SER A 38 1.43 -8.21 6.63
N THR A 39 0.09 -8.25 6.51
CA THR A 39 -0.61 -9.08 5.52
C THR A 39 -0.42 -8.59 4.08
N ARG A 40 -0.15 -7.30 3.88
CA ARG A 40 0.17 -6.73 2.56
C ARG A 40 1.66 -6.81 2.20
N ARG A 41 2.50 -7.36 3.07
CA ARG A 41 3.93 -7.50 2.81
C ARG A 41 4.15 -8.47 1.63
N LYS A 42 4.84 -8.00 0.59
CA LYS A 42 5.21 -8.80 -0.59
C LYS A 42 6.60 -9.40 -0.35
N ASP A 43 6.67 -10.62 0.17
CA ASP A 43 7.92 -11.30 0.54
C ASP A 43 8.25 -12.53 -0.33
N ALA A 44 7.33 -12.95 -1.20
CA ALA A 44 7.52 -14.07 -2.12
C ALA A 44 7.40 -13.65 -3.59
N VAL A 45 8.10 -14.36 -4.47
CA VAL A 45 8.06 -14.17 -5.94
C VAL A 45 7.28 -15.32 -6.58
N LEU A 46 6.33 -14.99 -7.45
CA LEU A 46 5.50 -15.95 -8.17
C LEU A 46 5.65 -15.75 -9.69
N ASN A 47 6.12 -16.78 -10.40
CA ASN A 47 6.25 -16.78 -11.86
C ASN A 47 5.13 -17.60 -12.48
N ILE A 48 4.27 -16.97 -13.30
CA ILE A 48 3.11 -17.62 -13.95
C ILE A 48 3.20 -17.43 -15.46
N ARG A 49 2.91 -18.48 -16.23
CA ARG A 49 2.66 -18.38 -17.67
C ARG A 49 1.18 -18.21 -17.92
N VAL A 50 0.83 -17.25 -18.77
CA VAL A 50 -0.54 -16.99 -19.24
C VAL A 50 -0.51 -16.84 -20.76
N ASN A 51 -1.63 -17.09 -21.42
CA ASN A 51 -1.73 -16.82 -22.85
C ASN A 51 -1.73 -15.30 -23.13
N SER A 52 -1.46 -14.91 -24.37
CA SER A 52 -1.34 -13.51 -24.78
C SER A 52 -2.66 -12.75 -24.72
N GLU A 53 -3.78 -13.44 -24.96
CA GLU A 53 -5.12 -12.87 -24.96
C GLU A 53 -5.54 -12.44 -23.54
N ASP A 54 -5.38 -13.33 -22.56
CA ASP A 54 -5.62 -13.06 -21.14
C ASP A 54 -4.74 -11.93 -20.63
N LEU A 55 -3.45 -11.92 -21.00
CA LEU A 55 -2.54 -10.83 -20.64
C LEU A 55 -3.03 -9.49 -21.20
N SER A 56 -3.57 -9.47 -22.41
CA SER A 56 -4.16 -8.26 -23.01
C SER A 56 -5.40 -7.81 -22.23
N HIS A 57 -6.31 -8.74 -21.91
CA HIS A 57 -7.51 -8.44 -21.13
C HIS A 57 -7.20 -7.91 -19.72
N LEU A 58 -6.22 -8.51 -19.02
CA LEU A 58 -5.76 -8.05 -17.71
C LEU A 58 -5.20 -6.62 -17.77
N LYS A 59 -4.36 -6.32 -18.78
CA LYS A 59 -3.82 -4.97 -18.99
C LYS A 59 -4.92 -3.95 -19.28
N GLN A 60 -5.92 -4.31 -20.09
CA GLN A 60 -7.06 -3.43 -20.37
C GLN A 60 -7.90 -3.15 -19.12
N LYS A 61 -8.20 -4.17 -18.31
CA LYS A 61 -8.92 -4.00 -17.04
C LYS A 61 -8.16 -3.12 -16.06
N ALA A 62 -6.86 -3.36 -15.89
CA ALA A 62 -6.00 -2.55 -15.02
C ALA A 62 -5.94 -1.08 -15.49
N LYS A 63 -5.83 -0.85 -16.81
CA LYS A 63 -5.86 0.49 -17.40
C LYS A 63 -7.18 1.22 -17.12
N LYS A 64 -8.32 0.54 -17.22
CA LYS A 64 -9.63 1.12 -16.88
C LYS A 64 -9.73 1.54 -15.41
N LEU A 65 -9.07 0.80 -14.52
CA LEU A 65 -9.00 1.09 -13.08
C LEU A 65 -7.89 2.10 -12.71
N GLY A 66 -7.06 2.53 -13.66
CA GLY A 66 -5.97 3.45 -13.41
C GLY A 66 -4.81 2.86 -12.59
N VAL A 67 -4.67 1.53 -12.54
CA VAL A 67 -3.63 0.84 -11.76
C VAL A 67 -2.68 0.06 -12.67
N PRO A 68 -1.41 -0.16 -12.26
CA PRO A 68 -0.51 -1.07 -12.97
C PRO A 68 -1.09 -2.50 -13.04
N TYR A 69 -0.90 -3.20 -14.17
CA TYR A 69 -1.47 -4.54 -14.34
C TYR A 69 -0.91 -5.56 -13.33
N GLN A 70 0.34 -5.40 -12.90
CA GLN A 70 0.93 -6.24 -11.85
C GLN A 70 0.25 -6.01 -10.50
N THR A 71 -0.08 -4.75 -10.17
CA THR A 71 -0.86 -4.42 -8.96
C THR A 71 -2.24 -5.03 -9.05
N PHE A 72 -2.91 -4.91 -10.19
CA PHE A 72 -4.22 -5.53 -10.41
C PHE A 72 -4.20 -7.04 -10.22
N ILE A 73 -3.21 -7.74 -10.81
CA ILE A 73 -3.04 -9.18 -10.63
C ILE A 73 -2.74 -9.52 -9.16
N SER A 74 -1.88 -8.75 -8.50
CA SER A 74 -1.56 -8.95 -7.09
C SER A 74 -2.79 -8.81 -6.19
N GLU A 75 -3.65 -7.83 -6.44
CA GLU A 75 -4.89 -7.64 -5.66
C GLU A 75 -5.90 -8.75 -5.92
N ILE A 76 -6.03 -9.25 -7.16
CA ILE A 76 -6.87 -10.42 -7.45
C ILE A 76 -6.36 -11.63 -6.66
N LEU A 77 -5.06 -11.94 -6.75
CA LEU A 77 -4.48 -13.07 -6.04
C LEU A 77 -4.66 -12.93 -4.52
N HIS A 78 -4.45 -11.73 -3.97
CA HIS A 78 -4.67 -11.45 -2.55
C HIS A 78 -6.13 -11.65 -2.14
N HIS A 79 -7.09 -11.20 -2.95
CA HIS A 79 -8.52 -11.35 -2.69
C HIS A 79 -9.00 -12.80 -2.72
N TYR A 80 -8.38 -13.66 -3.53
CA TYR A 80 -8.74 -15.09 -3.62
C TYR A 80 -7.92 -15.99 -2.68
N ALA A 81 -6.71 -15.60 -2.31
CA ALA A 81 -5.88 -16.34 -1.36
C ALA A 81 -6.28 -16.07 0.11
N GLY A 82 -6.96 -14.95 0.36
CA GLY A 82 -7.39 -14.48 1.68
C GLY A 82 -8.89 -14.59 1.91
#